data_AF-A0A2E7UH15-F1
#
_entry.id   AF-A0A2E7UH15-F1
#
_cell.length_a   1.000
_cell.length_b   1.000
_cell.length_c   1.000
_cell.angle_alpha   90.00
_cell.angle_beta   90.00
_cell.angle_gamma   90.00
#
_symmetry.space_group_name_H-M   'P 1'
#
loop_
_entity.id
_entity.type
_entity.pdbx_description
1 polymer ?
#
loop_
_entity_poly.entity_id
_entity_poly.type
_entity_poly.pdbx_seq_one_letter_code
_entity_poly.pdbx_strand_id
1 'polypeptide(L)'
;MEGDMLARLEKAYLNILRVFILIAASIALIVACLAIISSAPFFASQLGFRGEAQGGDLARFMEEQRDYGSSSDYDADTGYSRTFTISGSLQETAKRLSAYAKTHHSIDLSTEKIEKSLAAAQEEFPLEYYGDYEESWETLSKQLAVAEGKPLSMEKLDELTIWHDQNFRMAMAEKEASKDEQLLGALTAFGTAGGAFIVFVFLVFCFIFVRIERNLRLVRVAITDPDANVDED
;
A
#
# COMPACT_ATOMS: atom_id res chain seq x y z
N MET A 1 19.88 -23.04 60.68
CA MET A 1 19.84 -23.79 59.39
C MET A 1 18.61 -23.44 58.55
N GLU A 2 17.40 -23.33 59.11
CA GLU A 2 16.19 -22.98 58.31
C GLU A 2 16.24 -21.58 57.67
N GLY A 3 16.82 -20.58 58.35
CA GLY A 3 16.96 -19.22 57.78
C GLY A 3 17.84 -19.15 56.53
N ASP A 4 18.89 -19.99 56.44
CA ASP A 4 19.80 -20.00 55.29
C ASP A 4 19.18 -20.70 54.07
N MET A 5 18.31 -21.71 54.29
CA MET A 5 17.54 -22.35 53.21
C MET A 5 16.48 -21.42 52.61
N LEU A 6 15.78 -20.64 53.44
CA LEU A 6 14.78 -19.67 52.97
C LEU A 6 15.41 -18.52 52.16
N ALA A 7 16.54 -17.99 52.61
CA ALA A 7 17.28 -16.95 51.90
C ALA A 7 17.81 -17.45 50.53
N ARG A 8 18.26 -18.71 50.44
CA ARG A 8 18.68 -19.33 49.18
C ARG A 8 17.51 -19.53 48.20
N LEU A 9 16.34 -19.93 48.70
CA LEU A 9 15.13 -20.07 47.89
C LEU A 9 14.63 -18.72 47.35
N GLU A 10 14.61 -17.68 48.18
CA GLU A 10 14.24 -16.32 47.75
C GLU A 10 15.20 -15.79 46.66
N LYS A 11 16.50 -15.99 46.84
CA LYS A 11 17.52 -15.59 45.87
C LYS A 11 17.38 -16.34 44.54
N ALA A 12 17.12 -17.65 44.59
CA ALA A 12 16.89 -18.46 43.40
C ALA A 12 15.62 -18.04 42.65
N TYR A 13 14.51 -17.83 43.39
CA TYR A 13 13.24 -17.38 42.83
C TYR A 13 13.38 -16.02 42.13
N LEU A 14 14.02 -15.04 42.77
CA LEU A 14 14.27 -13.72 42.18
C LEU A 14 15.14 -13.79 40.92
N ASN A 15 16.11 -14.70 40.87
CA ASN A 15 16.95 -14.89 39.69
C ASN A 15 16.17 -15.52 38.53
N ILE A 16 15.33 -16.51 38.81
CA ILE A 16 14.45 -17.14 37.81
C ILE A 16 13.44 -16.11 37.27
N LEU A 17 12.80 -15.34 38.15
CA LEU A 17 11.87 -14.27 37.78
C LEU A 17 12.56 -13.26 36.86
N ARG A 18 13.80 -12.87 37.17
CA ARG A 18 14.58 -11.94 36.36
C ARG A 18 14.86 -12.49 34.96
N VAL A 19 15.28 -13.75 34.86
CA VAL A 19 15.53 -14.40 33.56
C VAL A 19 14.23 -14.46 32.75
N PHE A 20 13.11 -14.82 33.38
CA PHE A 20 11.81 -14.88 32.71
C PHE A 20 11.36 -13.51 32.17
N ILE A 21 11.49 -12.45 32.97
CA ILE A 21 11.19 -11.07 32.55
C ILE A 21 12.09 -10.64 31.37
N LEU A 22 13.37 -10.99 31.40
CA LEU A 22 14.33 -10.61 30.36
C LEU A 22 14.03 -11.34 29.04
N ILE A 23 13.65 -12.62 29.11
CA ILE A 23 13.18 -13.39 27.96
C ILE A 23 11.89 -12.76 27.40
N ALA A 24 10.90 -12.48 28.23
CA ALA A 24 9.64 -11.86 27.80
C ALA A 24 9.87 -10.49 27.14
N ALA A 25 10.75 -9.65 27.70
CA ALA A 25 11.11 -8.37 27.13
C ALA A 25 11.81 -8.51 25.76
N SER A 26 12.68 -9.51 25.62
CA SER A 26 13.38 -9.79 24.35
C SER A 26 12.39 -10.23 23.27
N ILE A 27 11.44 -11.11 23.60
CA ILE A 27 10.38 -11.53 22.68
C ILE A 27 9.51 -10.34 22.27
N ALA A 28 9.09 -9.51 23.22
CA ALA A 28 8.29 -8.30 22.93
C ALA A 28 9.02 -7.34 21.97
N LEU A 29 10.32 -7.14 22.17
CA LEU A 29 11.15 -6.30 21.30
C LEU A 29 11.24 -6.87 19.88
N ILE A 30 11.45 -8.19 19.74
CA ILE A 30 11.50 -8.86 18.44
C ILE A 30 10.17 -8.70 17.69
N VAL A 31 9.04 -8.91 18.38
CA VAL A 31 7.71 -8.74 17.79
C VAL A 31 7.48 -7.30 17.33
N ALA A 32 7.90 -6.31 18.13
CA ALA A 32 7.81 -4.90 17.73
C ALA A 32 8.65 -4.60 16.48
N CYS A 33 9.89 -5.10 16.40
CA CYS A 33 10.74 -4.93 15.22
C CYS A 33 10.14 -5.57 13.97
N LEU A 34 9.62 -6.80 14.07
CA LEU A 34 8.99 -7.48 12.94
C LEU A 34 7.74 -6.74 12.45
N ALA A 35 6.91 -6.24 13.36
CA ALA A 35 5.73 -5.46 13.02
C ALA A 35 6.08 -4.16 12.27
N ILE A 36 7.18 -3.50 12.65
CA ILE A 36 7.68 -2.31 11.93
C ILE A 36 8.17 -2.69 10.52
N ILE A 37 8.86 -3.82 10.36
CA ILE A 37 9.34 -4.27 9.04
C ILE A 37 8.15 -4.60 8.13
N SER A 38 7.10 -5.24 8.65
CA SER A 38 5.91 -5.57 7.86
C SER A 38 5.13 -4.34 7.39
N SER A 39 5.29 -3.17 8.02
CA SER A 39 4.66 -1.92 7.58
C SER A 39 5.47 -1.14 6.55
N ALA A 40 6.69 -1.57 6.21
CA ALA A 40 7.54 -0.92 5.21
C ALA A 40 6.87 -0.70 3.83
N PRO A 41 6.07 -1.63 3.27
CA PRO A 41 5.39 -1.43 1.99
C PRO A 41 4.42 -0.24 1.99
N PHE A 42 3.72 0.00 3.11
CA PHE A 42 2.81 1.13 3.26
C PHE A 42 3.56 2.48 3.24
N PHE A 43 4.75 2.53 3.85
CA PHE A 43 5.59 3.73 3.78
C PHE A 43 6.16 3.96 2.38
N ALA A 44 6.52 2.89 1.67
CA ALA A 44 6.97 2.99 0.29
C ALA A 44 5.87 3.56 -0.63
N SER A 45 4.62 3.14 -0.44
CA SER A 45 3.48 3.66 -1.21
C SER A 45 3.09 5.10 -0.86
N GLN A 46 3.38 5.56 0.37
CA GLN A 46 3.28 6.99 0.74
C GLN A 46 4.40 7.85 0.15
N LEU A 47 5.60 7.31 -0.03
CA LEU A 47 6.77 8.04 -0.57
C LEU A 47 6.73 8.21 -2.10
N GLY A 48 5.62 7.85 -2.76
CA GLY A 48 5.41 8.09 -4.18
C GLY A 48 5.88 6.96 -5.10
N PHE A 49 6.33 5.83 -4.56
CA PHE A 49 6.48 4.60 -5.34
C PHE A 49 5.10 3.95 -5.51
N ARG A 50 4.22 4.59 -6.28
CA ARG A 50 2.92 4.05 -6.64
C ARG A 50 3.06 3.32 -7.97
N GLY A 51 2.59 2.07 -8.03
CA GLY A 51 2.31 1.44 -9.32
C GLY A 51 1.25 2.25 -10.06
N GLU A 52 1.49 2.56 -11.32
CA GLU A 52 0.54 3.27 -12.20
C GLU A 52 -0.68 2.38 -12.45
N ALA A 53 -1.88 2.97 -12.39
CA ALA A 53 -3.07 2.26 -12.88
C ALA A 53 -3.00 2.28 -14.42
N GLN A 54 -2.90 1.11 -15.05
CA GLN A 54 -2.85 1.01 -16.50
C GLN A 54 -4.16 0.43 -17.03
N GLY A 55 -4.77 1.12 -18.00
CA GLY A 55 -6.04 0.74 -18.64
C GLY A 55 -5.95 -0.45 -19.59
N GLY A 56 -4.81 -1.13 -19.65
CA GLY A 56 -4.52 -2.18 -20.63
C GLY A 56 -3.85 -1.63 -21.89
N ASP A 57 -3.08 -2.48 -22.56
CA ASP A 57 -2.36 -2.13 -23.79
C ASP A 57 -3.00 -2.78 -25.02
N LEU A 58 -2.59 -2.32 -26.22
CA LEU A 58 -3.11 -2.84 -27.48
C LEU A 58 -2.84 -4.35 -27.64
N ALA A 59 -1.71 -4.83 -27.12
CA ALA A 59 -1.33 -6.24 -27.21
C ALA A 59 -2.32 -7.13 -26.45
N ARG A 60 -2.68 -6.73 -25.22
CA ARG A 60 -3.65 -7.43 -24.38
C ARG A 60 -5.06 -7.40 -24.97
N PHE A 61 -5.47 -6.27 -25.55
CA PHE A 61 -6.74 -6.22 -26.29
C PHE A 61 -6.77 -7.22 -27.44
N MET A 62 -5.71 -7.27 -28.25
CA MET A 62 -5.62 -8.18 -29.40
C MET A 62 -5.59 -9.66 -28.97
N GLU A 63 -5.00 -9.96 -27.80
CA GLU A 63 -5.03 -11.29 -27.20
C GLU A 63 -6.44 -11.68 -26.74
N GLU A 64 -7.12 -10.81 -25.99
CA GLU A 64 -8.48 -11.08 -25.47
C GLU A 64 -9.52 -11.21 -26.60
N GLN A 65 -9.41 -10.40 -27.66
CA GLN A 65 -10.28 -10.47 -28.84
C GLN A 65 -10.02 -11.70 -29.71
N ARG A 66 -8.81 -12.29 -29.65
CA ARG A 66 -8.53 -13.56 -30.34
C ARG A 66 -9.26 -14.72 -29.67
N ASP A 67 -9.42 -14.66 -28.35
CA ASP A 67 -10.00 -15.73 -27.55
C ASP A 67 -11.53 -15.59 -27.42
N TYR A 68 -12.08 -14.38 -27.50
CA TYR A 68 -13.52 -14.11 -27.54
C TYR A 68 -13.97 -13.76 -28.95
N GLY A 69 -14.62 -14.71 -29.63
CA GLY A 69 -15.31 -14.47 -30.90
C GLY A 69 -16.48 -13.49 -30.74
N SER A 70 -16.17 -12.19 -30.86
CA SER A 70 -17.01 -11.03 -31.18
C SER A 70 -18.52 -11.15 -30.91
N SER A 71 -18.98 -10.65 -29.77
CA SER A 71 -20.31 -10.04 -29.64
C SER A 71 -20.37 -9.09 -28.45
N SER A 72 -20.52 -7.79 -28.71
CA SER A 72 -20.91 -6.81 -27.71
C SER A 72 -21.84 -5.81 -28.38
N ASP A 73 -23.15 -6.03 -28.21
CA ASP A 73 -24.17 -5.01 -28.43
C ASP A 73 -24.16 -4.09 -27.21
N TYR A 74 -23.81 -2.81 -27.38
CA TYR A 74 -24.05 -1.80 -26.36
C TYR A 74 -24.38 -0.43 -26.97
N ASP A 75 -25.50 0.13 -26.50
CA ASP A 75 -25.97 1.49 -26.79
C ASP A 75 -25.26 2.47 -25.84
N ALA A 76 -24.57 3.47 -26.40
CA ALA A 76 -23.96 4.56 -25.64
C ALA A 76 -24.91 5.78 -25.59
N ASP A 77 -25.52 6.02 -24.43
CA ASP A 77 -26.22 7.27 -24.12
C ASP A 77 -25.18 8.32 -23.65
N THR A 78 -25.09 9.46 -24.34
CA THR A 78 -24.14 10.54 -24.00
C THR A 78 -24.88 11.84 -23.77
N GLY A 79 -25.16 12.12 -22.51
CA GLY A 79 -25.70 13.39 -22.02
C GLY A 79 -24.68 14.13 -21.16
N TYR A 80 -24.56 15.43 -21.39
CA TYR A 80 -23.85 16.48 -20.65
C TYR A 80 -22.47 16.92 -21.19
N SER A 81 -22.40 18.21 -21.53
CA SER A 81 -21.17 18.92 -21.88
C SER A 81 -20.99 20.08 -20.89
N ARG A 82 -19.98 19.99 -20.03
CA ARG A 82 -19.37 21.15 -19.35
C ARG A 82 -18.07 21.48 -20.04
N THR A 83 -17.77 22.77 -20.14
CA THR A 83 -16.54 23.28 -20.74
C THR A 83 -15.46 23.32 -19.67
N PHE A 84 -14.51 22.39 -19.74
CA PHE A 84 -13.32 22.38 -18.90
C PHE A 84 -12.05 22.59 -19.74
N THR A 85 -10.98 23.01 -19.07
CA THR A 85 -9.67 23.25 -19.70
C THR A 85 -9.01 21.90 -19.93
N ILE A 86 -8.91 21.49 -21.19
CA ILE A 86 -8.42 20.17 -21.58
C ILE A 86 -6.89 20.12 -21.45
N SER A 87 -6.37 19.02 -20.92
CA SER A 87 -4.93 18.77 -20.83
C SER A 87 -4.32 18.54 -22.22
N GLY A 88 -3.07 18.98 -22.40
CA GLY A 88 -2.38 18.84 -23.69
C GLY A 88 -2.18 17.38 -24.13
N SER A 89 -2.17 16.44 -23.19
CA SER A 89 -2.04 14.99 -23.42
C SER A 89 -3.26 14.42 -24.14
N LEU A 90 -4.49 14.67 -23.65
CA LEU A 90 -5.73 14.20 -24.29
C LEU A 90 -5.94 14.80 -25.66
N GLN A 91 -5.56 16.08 -25.84
CA GLN A 91 -5.60 16.71 -27.15
C GLN A 91 -4.69 15.99 -28.15
N GLU A 92 -3.50 15.59 -27.73
CA GLU A 92 -2.56 14.87 -28.59
C GLU A 92 -3.02 13.43 -28.88
N THR A 93 -3.59 12.75 -27.88
CA THR A 93 -4.27 11.46 -28.06
C THR A 93 -5.40 11.56 -29.08
N ALA A 94 -6.26 12.57 -28.96
CA ALA A 94 -7.37 12.80 -29.89
C ALA A 94 -6.88 13.05 -31.33
N LYS A 95 -5.78 13.79 -31.51
CA LYS A 95 -5.15 13.98 -32.83
C LYS A 95 -4.65 12.66 -33.41
N ARG A 96 -4.00 11.80 -32.60
CA ARG A 96 -3.52 10.48 -33.06
C ARG A 96 -4.66 9.56 -33.47
N LEU A 97 -5.73 9.51 -32.69
CA LEU A 97 -6.93 8.72 -33.02
C LEU A 97 -7.61 9.22 -34.31
N SER A 98 -7.78 10.54 -34.44
CA SER A 98 -8.31 11.15 -35.66
C SER A 98 -7.41 10.86 -36.88
N ALA A 99 -6.09 11.00 -36.73
CA ALA A 99 -5.13 10.70 -37.78
C ALA A 99 -5.16 9.22 -38.19
N TYR A 100 -5.30 8.31 -37.23
CA TYR A 100 -5.45 6.88 -37.49
C TYR A 100 -6.71 6.59 -38.32
N ALA A 101 -7.87 7.11 -37.90
CA ALA A 101 -9.14 6.92 -38.61
C ALA A 101 -9.09 7.50 -40.04
N LYS A 102 -8.47 8.66 -40.21
CA LYS A 102 -8.29 9.30 -41.51
C LYS A 102 -7.37 8.49 -42.43
N THR A 103 -6.25 8.02 -41.89
CA THR A 103 -5.22 7.30 -42.67
C THR A 103 -5.71 5.92 -43.10
N HIS A 104 -6.40 5.19 -42.23
CA HIS A 104 -6.75 3.78 -42.46
C HIS A 104 -8.20 3.57 -42.92
N HIS A 105 -9.12 4.51 -42.67
CA HIS A 105 -10.53 4.37 -43.02
C HIS A 105 -11.07 5.51 -43.89
N SER A 106 -10.26 6.53 -44.20
CA SER A 106 -10.71 7.73 -44.94
C SER A 106 -11.86 8.48 -44.24
N ILE A 107 -11.98 8.34 -42.91
CA ILE A 107 -12.98 9.02 -42.09
C ILE A 107 -12.31 10.20 -41.38
N ASP A 108 -12.86 11.40 -41.57
CA ASP A 108 -12.39 12.61 -40.91
C ASP A 108 -13.14 12.79 -39.58
N LEU A 109 -12.62 12.15 -38.53
CA LEU A 109 -13.17 12.32 -37.18
C LEU A 109 -12.71 13.67 -36.61
N SER A 110 -13.67 14.46 -36.12
CA SER A 110 -13.35 15.72 -35.44
C SER A 110 -12.54 15.46 -34.17
N THR A 111 -11.32 15.98 -34.12
CA THR A 111 -10.46 15.94 -32.94
C THR A 111 -11.18 16.51 -31.71
N GLU A 112 -11.93 17.59 -31.87
CA GLU A 112 -12.70 18.21 -30.78
C GLU A 112 -13.77 17.27 -30.20
N LYS A 113 -14.40 16.43 -31.05
CA LYS A 113 -15.39 15.45 -30.57
C LYS A 113 -14.73 14.33 -29.78
N ILE A 114 -13.61 13.79 -30.29
CA ILE A 114 -12.86 12.73 -29.59
C ILE A 114 -12.34 13.27 -28.25
N GLU A 115 -11.76 14.47 -28.26
CA GLU A 115 -11.24 15.15 -27.08
C GLU A 115 -12.33 15.35 -26.01
N LYS A 116 -13.52 15.81 -26.41
CA LYS A 116 -14.67 15.93 -25.49
C LYS A 116 -15.12 14.59 -24.93
N SER A 117 -15.09 13.53 -25.73
CA SER A 117 -15.46 12.19 -25.28
C SER A 117 -14.46 11.65 -24.24
N LEU A 118 -13.16 11.80 -24.49
CA LEU A 118 -12.10 11.40 -23.56
C LEU A 118 -12.14 12.21 -22.26
N ALA A 119 -12.39 13.52 -22.36
CA ALA A 119 -12.55 14.37 -21.18
C ALA A 119 -13.79 13.98 -20.38
N ALA A 120 -14.93 13.69 -21.03
CA ALA A 120 -16.14 13.23 -20.36
C ALA A 120 -15.94 11.89 -19.64
N ALA A 121 -15.21 10.95 -20.26
CA ALA A 121 -14.85 9.69 -19.62
C ALA A 121 -13.89 9.90 -18.43
N GLN A 122 -12.92 10.80 -18.55
CA GLN A 122 -12.01 11.18 -17.46
C GLN A 122 -12.77 11.74 -16.24
N GLU A 123 -13.84 12.52 -16.47
CA GLU A 123 -14.66 13.11 -15.40
C GLU A 123 -15.33 12.07 -14.50
N GLU A 124 -15.46 10.82 -14.96
CA GLU A 124 -16.01 9.74 -14.14
C GLU A 124 -15.02 9.18 -13.11
N PHE A 125 -13.75 9.58 -13.18
CA PHE A 125 -12.71 9.13 -12.26
C PHE A 125 -12.43 10.15 -11.15
N PRO A 126 -11.88 9.72 -10.00
CA PRO A 126 -11.33 10.65 -9.02
C PRO A 126 -10.15 11.44 -9.59
N LEU A 127 -10.01 12.72 -9.18
CA LEU A 127 -8.94 13.63 -9.64
C LEU A 127 -7.53 13.05 -9.52
N GLU A 128 -7.28 12.19 -8.53
CA GLU A 128 -5.97 11.58 -8.30
C GLU A 128 -5.53 10.60 -9.40
N TYR A 129 -6.46 10.16 -10.26
CA TYR A 129 -6.19 9.25 -11.37
C TYR A 129 -6.24 9.92 -12.74
N TYR A 130 -6.43 11.25 -12.80
CA TYR A 130 -6.49 11.96 -14.08
C TYR A 130 -5.18 11.80 -14.86
N GLY A 131 -4.03 11.89 -14.18
CA GLY A 131 -2.72 11.66 -14.80
C GLY A 131 -2.56 10.24 -15.33
N ASP A 132 -2.81 9.22 -14.49
CA ASP A 132 -2.74 7.80 -14.86
C ASP A 132 -3.65 7.50 -16.09
N TYR A 133 -4.85 8.08 -16.12
CA TYR A 133 -5.79 7.92 -17.24
C TYR A 133 -5.28 8.54 -18.54
N GLU A 134 -4.76 9.78 -18.47
CA GLU A 134 -4.18 10.45 -19.63
C GLU A 134 -2.98 9.70 -20.19
N GLU A 135 -2.10 9.21 -19.32
CA GLU A 135 -0.90 8.47 -19.69
C GLU A 135 -1.24 7.11 -20.32
N SER A 136 -2.23 6.40 -19.78
CA SER A 136 -2.71 5.14 -20.37
C SER A 136 -3.24 5.34 -21.79
N TRP A 137 -4.06 6.38 -22.01
CA TRP A 137 -4.54 6.77 -23.34
C TRP A 137 -3.42 7.24 -24.28
N GLU A 138 -2.46 7.99 -23.75
CA GLU A 138 -1.30 8.41 -24.53
C GLU A 138 -0.51 7.19 -25.01
N THR A 139 -0.30 6.21 -24.14
CA THR A 139 0.37 4.95 -24.44
C THR A 139 -0.40 4.15 -25.48
N LEU A 140 -1.70 3.96 -25.28
CA LEU A 140 -2.56 3.23 -26.22
C LEU A 140 -2.58 3.88 -27.61
N SER A 141 -2.73 5.20 -27.68
CA SER A 141 -2.75 5.92 -28.96
C SER A 141 -1.41 5.89 -29.69
N LYS A 142 -0.27 5.90 -28.97
CA LYS A 142 1.06 5.69 -29.56
C LYS A 142 1.20 4.28 -30.11
N GLN A 143 0.78 3.27 -29.35
CA GLN A 143 0.81 1.87 -29.79
C GLN A 143 -0.04 1.65 -31.04
N LEU A 144 -1.24 2.23 -31.08
CA LEU A 144 -2.12 2.16 -32.25
C LEU A 144 -1.48 2.80 -33.48
N ALA A 145 -0.80 3.93 -33.31
CA ALA A 145 -0.15 4.65 -34.42
C ALA A 145 1.05 3.91 -35.03
N VAL A 146 1.73 3.06 -34.25
CA VAL A 146 2.90 2.28 -34.70
C VAL A 146 2.58 0.80 -34.94
N ALA A 147 1.32 0.38 -34.76
CA ALA A 147 0.91 -1.01 -34.91
C ALA A 147 1.16 -1.50 -36.34
N GLU A 148 1.95 -2.56 -36.48
CA GLU A 148 2.20 -3.21 -37.75
C GLU A 148 1.12 -4.25 -38.04
N GLY A 149 0.60 -4.29 -39.28
CA GLY A 149 -0.35 -5.31 -39.72
C GLY A 149 -1.61 -4.75 -40.38
N LYS A 150 -2.69 -5.53 -40.35
CA LYS A 150 -4.00 -5.08 -40.86
C LYS A 150 -4.57 -4.07 -39.87
N PRO A 151 -4.94 -2.85 -40.30
CA PRO A 151 -5.53 -1.87 -39.40
C PRO A 151 -6.84 -2.42 -38.81
N LEU A 152 -7.06 -2.14 -37.53
CA LEU A 152 -8.33 -2.37 -36.84
C LEU A 152 -9.47 -1.71 -37.62
N SER A 153 -10.64 -2.36 -37.71
CA SER A 153 -11.84 -1.70 -38.24
C SER A 153 -12.31 -0.61 -37.28
N MET A 154 -13.16 0.32 -37.75
CA MET A 154 -13.77 1.33 -36.89
C MET A 154 -14.55 0.72 -35.72
N GLU A 155 -15.31 -0.35 -35.97
CA GLU A 155 -16.03 -1.09 -34.93
C GLU A 155 -15.08 -1.64 -33.86
N LYS A 156 -13.93 -2.19 -34.27
CA LYS A 156 -12.93 -2.69 -33.32
C LYS A 156 -12.15 -1.57 -32.63
N LEU A 157 -12.05 -0.40 -33.25
CA LEU A 157 -11.49 0.79 -32.61
C LEU A 157 -12.43 1.29 -31.50
N ASP A 158 -13.74 1.33 -31.76
CA ASP A 158 -14.74 1.71 -30.76
C ASP A 158 -14.76 0.68 -29.60
N GLU A 159 -14.74 -0.62 -29.91
CA GLU A 159 -14.61 -1.68 -28.89
C GLU A 159 -13.33 -1.51 -28.06
N LEU A 160 -12.19 -1.18 -28.69
CA LEU A 160 -10.93 -0.94 -27.99
C LEU A 160 -11.06 0.23 -27.01
N THR A 161 -11.76 1.31 -27.39
CA THR A 161 -11.94 2.46 -26.49
C THR A 161 -12.76 2.10 -25.25
N ILE A 162 -13.86 1.38 -25.44
CA ILE A 162 -14.72 0.92 -24.35
C ILE A 162 -13.96 -0.06 -23.45
N TRP A 163 -13.23 -1.00 -24.04
CA TRP A 163 -12.42 -1.98 -23.33
C TRP A 163 -11.35 -1.30 -22.48
N HIS A 164 -10.66 -0.29 -23.01
CA HIS A 164 -9.63 0.45 -22.27
C HIS A 164 -10.23 1.17 -21.05
N ASP A 165 -11.36 1.85 -21.21
CA ASP A 165 -12.02 2.54 -20.10
C ASP A 165 -12.50 1.57 -19.01
N GLN A 166 -13.02 0.39 -19.40
CA GLN A 166 -13.42 -0.65 -18.45
C GLN A 166 -12.23 -1.24 -17.69
N ASN A 167 -11.14 -1.54 -18.39
CA ASN A 167 -9.93 -2.07 -17.76
C ASN A 167 -9.28 -1.04 -16.85
N PHE A 168 -9.29 0.24 -17.23
CA PHE A 168 -8.81 1.31 -16.35
C PHE A 168 -9.63 1.39 -15.06
N ARG A 169 -10.98 1.30 -15.15
CA ARG A 169 -11.85 1.23 -13.96
C ARG A 169 -11.51 0.06 -13.06
N MET A 170 -11.32 -1.13 -13.64
CA MET A 170 -10.95 -2.31 -12.87
C MET A 170 -9.58 -2.14 -12.20
N ALA A 171 -8.59 -1.62 -12.91
CA ALA A 171 -7.26 -1.34 -12.37
C ALA A 171 -7.29 -0.32 -11.23
N MET A 172 -8.12 0.72 -11.35
CA MET A 172 -8.33 1.67 -10.25
C MET A 172 -8.99 1.00 -9.04
N ALA A 173 -10.05 0.22 -9.25
CA ALA A 173 -10.74 -0.47 -8.17
C ALA A 173 -9.81 -1.45 -7.43
N GLU A 174 -8.96 -2.16 -8.15
CA GLU A 174 -7.93 -3.03 -7.56
C GLU A 174 -6.88 -2.21 -6.77
N LYS A 175 -6.45 -1.07 -7.32
CA LYS A 175 -5.53 -0.16 -6.63
C LYS A 175 -6.14 0.41 -5.35
N GLU A 176 -7.41 0.79 -5.35
CA GLU A 176 -8.12 1.23 -4.15
C GLU A 176 -8.28 0.10 -3.12
N ALA A 177 -8.70 -1.09 -3.55
CA ALA A 177 -8.79 -2.25 -2.67
C ALA A 177 -7.44 -2.59 -2.02
N SER A 178 -6.35 -2.51 -2.79
CA SER A 178 -4.99 -2.77 -2.28
C SER A 178 -4.52 -1.68 -1.31
N LYS A 179 -4.91 -0.41 -1.52
CA LYS A 179 -4.63 0.69 -0.58
C LYS A 179 -5.33 0.44 0.76
N ASP A 180 -6.59 0.03 0.73
CA ASP A 180 -7.36 -0.26 1.93
C ASP A 180 -6.78 -1.45 2.71
N GLU A 181 -6.39 -2.51 2.01
CA GLU A 181 -5.72 -3.66 2.64
C GLU A 181 -4.36 -3.27 3.24
N GLN A 182 -3.54 -2.49 2.51
CA GLN A 182 -2.27 -1.99 3.02
C GLN A 182 -2.45 -1.08 4.23
N LEU A 183 -3.49 -0.24 4.25
CA LEU A 183 -3.79 0.64 5.38
C LEU A 183 -4.22 -0.17 6.60
N LEU A 184 -5.10 -1.15 6.44
CA LEU A 184 -5.50 -2.06 7.52
C LEU A 184 -4.31 -2.88 8.05
N GLY A 185 -3.46 -3.39 7.16
CA GLY A 185 -2.21 -4.06 7.50
C GLY A 185 -1.24 -3.15 8.27
N ALA A 186 -1.10 -1.89 7.85
CA ALA A 186 -0.27 -0.91 8.55
C ALA A 186 -0.84 -0.59 9.94
N LEU A 187 -2.14 -0.34 10.07
CA LEU A 187 -2.80 -0.04 11.35
C LEU A 187 -2.65 -1.19 12.35
N THR A 188 -2.86 -2.43 11.90
CA THR A 188 -2.68 -3.62 12.74
C THR A 188 -1.22 -3.80 13.15
N ALA A 189 -0.27 -3.58 12.24
CA ALA A 189 1.16 -3.58 12.54
C ALA A 189 1.55 -2.50 13.55
N PHE A 190 1.05 -1.26 13.41
CA PHE A 190 1.28 -0.19 14.38
C PHE A 190 0.67 -0.51 15.74
N GLY A 191 -0.55 -1.04 15.79
CA GLY A 191 -1.20 -1.46 17.03
C GLY A 191 -0.39 -2.55 17.74
N THR A 192 0.12 -3.52 16.98
CA THR A 192 0.96 -4.60 17.50
C THR A 192 2.30 -4.08 18.01
N ALA A 193 2.98 -3.24 17.24
CA ALA A 193 4.25 -2.63 17.63
C ALA A 193 4.10 -1.74 18.87
N GLY A 194 3.07 -0.89 18.89
CA GLY A 194 2.76 -0.02 20.03
C GLY A 194 2.43 -0.81 21.30
N GLY A 195 1.59 -1.85 21.18
CA GLY A 195 1.28 -2.74 22.30
C GLY A 195 2.51 -3.47 22.84
N ALA A 196 3.31 -4.06 21.96
CA ALA A 196 4.55 -4.74 22.33
C ALA A 196 5.56 -3.79 22.99
N PHE A 197 5.66 -2.56 22.50
CA PHE A 197 6.53 -1.54 23.09
C PHE A 197 6.06 -1.11 24.49
N ILE A 198 4.75 -0.90 24.70
CA ILE A 198 4.21 -0.58 26.03
C ILE A 198 4.49 -1.73 27.01
N VAL A 199 4.29 -2.98 26.60
CA VAL A 199 4.62 -4.16 27.43
C VAL A 199 6.11 -4.18 27.76
N PHE A 200 6.97 -3.93 26.78
CA PHE A 200 8.42 -3.84 27.00
C PHE A 200 8.78 -2.76 28.03
N VAL A 201 8.25 -1.55 27.87
CA VAL A 201 8.46 -0.44 28.81
C VAL A 201 7.98 -0.81 30.21
N PHE A 202 6.80 -1.41 30.33
CA PHE A 202 6.25 -1.87 31.60
C PHE A 202 7.17 -2.90 32.28
N LEU A 203 7.68 -3.88 31.53
CA LEU A 203 8.63 -4.88 32.05
C LEU A 203 9.94 -4.23 32.53
N VAL A 204 10.45 -3.22 31.80
CA VAL A 204 11.62 -2.44 32.23
C VAL A 204 11.34 -1.69 33.52
N PHE A 205 10.16 -1.06 33.66
CA PHE A 205 9.75 -0.41 34.91
C PHE A 205 9.67 -1.40 36.07
N CYS A 206 9.01 -2.54 35.90
CA CYS A 206 8.97 -3.60 36.92
C CYS A 206 10.38 -4.02 37.33
N PHE A 207 11.30 -4.15 36.38
CA PHE A 207 12.69 -4.50 36.66
C PHE A 207 13.41 -3.42 37.48
N ILE A 208 13.21 -2.15 37.17
CA ILE A 208 13.76 -1.03 37.95
C ILE A 208 13.18 -1.01 39.36
N PHE A 209 11.87 -1.20 39.52
CA PHE A 209 11.21 -1.26 40.83
C PHE A 209 11.77 -2.39 41.70
N VAL A 210 11.87 -3.62 41.16
CA VAL A 210 12.46 -4.77 41.88
C VAL A 210 13.90 -4.47 42.28
N ARG A 211 14.67 -3.81 41.42
CA ARG A 211 16.06 -3.43 41.71
C ARG A 211 16.15 -2.37 42.82
N ILE A 212 15.30 -1.35 42.78
CA ILE A 212 15.24 -0.30 43.81
C ILE A 212 14.82 -0.91 45.14
N GLU A 213 13.78 -1.75 45.17
CA GLU A 213 13.33 -2.41 46.39
C GLU A 213 14.45 -3.26 47.00
N ARG A 214 15.17 -4.03 46.18
CA ARG A 214 16.32 -4.81 46.64
C ARG A 214 17.42 -3.93 47.22
N ASN A 215 17.77 -2.85 46.54
CA ASN A 215 18.79 -1.93 47.02
C ASN A 215 18.36 -1.22 48.32
N LEU A 216 17.08 -0.86 48.47
CA LEU A 216 16.55 -0.28 49.69
C LEU A 216 16.52 -1.29 50.85
N ARG A 217 16.17 -2.56 50.60
CA ARG A 217 16.28 -3.62 51.61
C ARG A 217 17.72 -3.82 52.06
N LEU A 218 18.69 -3.86 51.14
CA LEU A 218 20.12 -3.98 51.47
C LEU A 218 20.61 -2.80 52.31
N VAL A 219 20.25 -1.57 51.94
CA VAL A 219 20.60 -0.36 52.70
C VAL A 219 19.96 -0.38 54.09
N ARG A 220 18.68 -0.77 54.20
CA ARG A 220 18.01 -0.89 55.51
C ARG A 220 18.71 -1.93 56.40
N VAL A 221 19.06 -3.10 55.87
CA VAL A 221 19.80 -4.13 56.63
C VAL A 221 21.15 -3.57 57.11
N ALA A 222 21.92 -2.90 56.23
CA ALA A 222 23.21 -2.31 56.59
C ALA A 222 23.13 -1.20 57.67
N ILE A 223 22.00 -0.48 57.77
CA ILE A 223 21.77 0.55 58.79
C ILE A 223 21.27 -0.05 60.11
N THR A 224 20.53 -1.16 60.06
CA THR A 224 19.87 -1.74 61.24
C THR A 224 20.76 -2.74 61.98
N ASP A 225 21.81 -3.27 61.34
CA ASP A 225 22.74 -4.24 61.94
C ASP A 225 24.19 -3.97 61.49
N PRO A 226 24.87 -2.95 62.06
CA PRO A 226 26.21 -2.53 61.63
C PRO A 226 27.31 -3.54 61.98
N ASP A 227 27.06 -4.46 62.92
CA ASP A 227 28.06 -5.44 63.40
C ASP A 227 28.10 -6.73 62.54
N ALA A 228 27.16 -6.92 61.60
CA ALA A 228 27.12 -8.11 60.74
C ALA A 228 28.20 -8.14 59.63
N ASN A 229 29.01 -7.09 59.47
CA ASN A 229 30.09 -7.00 58.46
C ASN A 229 31.50 -7.05 59.06
N VAL A 230 31.67 -7.38 60.35
CA VAL A 230 32.99 -7.34 61.01
C VAL A 230 33.69 -8.71 61.07
N ASP A 231 32.99 -9.82 60.81
CA ASP A 231 33.56 -11.16 60.96
C ASP A 231 33.67 -11.90 59.61
N GLU A 232 34.57 -11.48 58.72
CA GLU A 232 35.17 -12.33 57.69
C GLU A 232 36.41 -11.63 57.07
N ASP A 233 37.54 -11.72 57.79
CA ASP A 233 38.91 -11.68 57.24
C ASP A 233 39.45 -13.12 57.15
#